data_AF-A0A8H7BAP3-F1
#
_entry.id   AF-A0A8H7BAP3-F1
#
_cell.length_a   1.000
_cell.length_b   1.000
_cell.length_c   1.000
_cell.angle_alpha   90.00
_cell.angle_beta   90.00
_cell.angle_gamma   90.00
#
_symmetry.space_group_name_H-M   'P 1'
#
loop_
_entity.id
_entity.type
_entity.pdbx_description
1 polymer ?
#
loop_
_entity_poly.entity_id
_entity_poly.type
_entity_poly.pdbx_seq_one_letter_code
_entity_poly.pdbx_strand_id
1 'polypeptide(L)'
;VALKSPFGGKAAVEISVTTGVSPRTIDSIYQRACQRGFDPHAAALELLPKYLEDAPRTGRPRKQERIQEEIIQKVRRNRYGREKSCADIAAELCQLGHQVSPNPVWRILKASGYKKT
;
A
#
# COMPACT_ATOMS: atom_id res chain seq x y z
N VAL A 1 14.89 17.91 23.00
CA VAL A 1 15.53 16.65 22.56
C VAL A 1 16.31 16.95 21.29
N ALA A 2 17.64 16.83 21.29
CA ALA A 2 18.45 17.00 20.08
C ALA A 2 18.29 15.76 19.22
N LEU A 3 18.15 15.87 17.89
CA LEU A 3 18.04 14.72 17.00
C LEU A 3 19.44 14.16 16.71
N LYS A 4 19.96 13.56 17.79
CA LYS A 4 20.90 12.45 17.94
C LYS A 4 21.60 11.96 16.66
N SER A 5 22.61 12.70 16.24
CA SER A 5 23.86 12.08 15.78
C SER A 5 24.83 12.14 16.96
N PRO A 6 25.61 11.09 17.26
CA PRO A 6 26.69 11.17 18.25
C PRO A 6 27.72 12.25 17.89
N PHE A 7 27.78 12.67 16.62
CA PHE A 7 28.61 13.77 16.13
C PHE A 7 27.74 14.86 15.48
N GLY A 8 27.57 16.00 16.15
CA GLY A 8 27.02 17.22 15.53
C GLY A 8 25.50 17.24 15.27
N GLY A 9 24.71 16.43 15.99
CA GLY A 9 23.24 16.44 15.84
C GLY A 9 22.62 17.80 16.19
N LYS A 10 21.88 18.38 15.25
CA LYS A 10 21.12 19.63 15.45
C LYS A 10 19.82 19.36 16.22
N ALA A 11 19.39 20.32 17.02
CA ALA A 11 18.09 20.24 17.67
C ALA A 11 16.96 20.51 16.66
N ALA A 12 15.77 19.91 16.88
CA ALA A 12 14.62 20.12 15.99
C ALA A 12 14.24 21.62 15.85
N VAL A 13 14.51 22.42 16.88
CA VAL A 13 14.33 23.88 16.85
C VAL A 13 15.31 24.55 15.87
N GLU A 14 16.58 24.16 15.88
CA GLU A 14 17.60 24.70 14.97
C GLU A 14 17.34 24.29 13.52
N ILE A 15 16.93 23.04 13.32
CA ILE A 15 16.50 22.52 12.01
C ILE A 15 15.27 23.29 11.53
N SER A 16 14.32 23.56 12.42
CA SER A 16 13.12 24.34 12.10
C SER A 16 13.45 25.76 11.66
N VAL A 17 14.36 26.44 12.36
CA VAL A 17 14.85 27.79 11.96
C VAL A 17 15.49 27.75 10.57
N THR A 18 16.24 26.68 10.25
CA THR A 18 16.97 26.58 8.99
C THR A 18 16.07 26.18 7.81
N THR A 19 15.10 25.30 8.04
CA THR A 19 14.28 24.67 6.99
C THR A 19 12.87 25.25 6.87
N GLY A 20 12.42 26.02 7.85
CA GLY A 20 11.03 26.48 7.96
C GLY A 20 10.03 25.39 8.30
N VAL A 21 10.49 24.15 8.51
CA VAL A 21 9.62 23.00 8.86
C VAL A 21 9.32 23.04 10.35
N SER A 22 8.09 22.74 10.76
CA SER A 22 7.74 22.74 12.19
C SER A 22 8.54 21.66 12.95
N PRO A 23 8.96 21.91 14.21
CA PRO A 23 9.65 20.90 15.02
C PRO A 23 8.87 19.59 15.11
N ARG A 24 7.53 19.67 15.20
CA ARG A 24 6.64 18.51 15.23
C ARG A 24 6.74 17.66 13.97
N THR A 25 6.85 18.30 12.81
CA THR A 25 7.01 17.61 11.52
C THR A 25 8.38 16.95 11.43
N ILE A 26 9.43 17.62 11.88
CA ILE A 26 10.80 17.08 11.93
C ILE A 26 10.84 15.82 12.80
N ASP A 27 10.26 15.89 14.01
CA ASP A 27 10.16 14.74 14.91
C ASP A 27 9.34 13.60 14.29
N SER A 28 8.23 13.91 13.60
CA SER A 28 7.41 12.91 12.93
C SER A 28 8.14 12.19 11.79
N ILE A 29 8.93 12.91 10.99
CA ILE A 29 9.77 12.33 9.93
C ILE A 29 10.81 11.41 10.55
N TYR A 30 11.48 11.85 11.61
CA TYR A 30 12.48 11.03 12.31
C TYR A 30 11.89 9.75 12.88
N GLN A 31 10.75 9.83 13.58
CA GLN A 31 10.06 8.65 14.12
C GLN A 31 9.68 7.67 13.00
N ARG A 32 9.19 8.17 11.86
CA ARG A 32 8.85 7.34 10.70
C ARG A 32 10.08 6.66 10.11
N ALA A 33 11.21 7.36 10.03
CA ALA A 33 12.48 6.79 9.57
C ALA A 33 12.93 5.64 10.49
N CYS A 34 12.91 5.84 11.81
CA CYS A 34 13.25 4.80 12.79
C CYS A 34 12.32 3.58 12.69
N GLN A 35 11.00 3.78 12.52
CA GLN A 35 10.04 2.69 12.31
C GLN A 35 10.34 1.86 11.05
N ARG A 36 10.99 2.45 10.06
CA ARG A 36 11.39 1.80 8.81
C ARG A 36 12.81 1.22 8.86
N GLY A 37 13.45 1.22 10.04
CA GLY A 37 14.75 0.61 10.29
C GLY A 37 15.94 1.55 10.18
N PHE A 38 15.75 2.88 10.17
CA PHE A 38 16.85 3.82 10.29
C PHE A 38 17.45 3.76 11.71
N ASP A 39 18.73 3.41 11.82
CA ASP A 39 19.47 3.42 13.07
C ASP A 39 20.40 4.65 13.16
N PRO A 40 20.07 5.64 14.01
CA PRO A 40 20.87 6.85 14.19
C PRO A 40 22.17 6.63 14.98
N HIS A 41 22.31 5.48 15.67
CA HIS A 41 23.53 5.14 16.45
C HIS A 41 24.41 4.11 15.73
N ALA A 42 24.07 3.77 14.48
CA ALA A 42 24.91 2.91 13.66
C ALA A 42 26.30 3.55 13.47
N ALA A 43 27.34 2.71 13.42
CA ALA A 43 28.72 3.16 13.24
C ALA A 43 28.93 3.93 11.92
N ALA A 44 28.15 3.60 10.90
CA ALA A 44 28.05 4.34 9.65
C ALA A 44 26.61 4.85 9.49
N LEU A 45 26.47 6.14 9.20
CA LEU A 45 25.16 6.76 8.98
C LEU A 45 24.69 6.48 7.56
N GLU A 46 23.73 5.57 7.41
CA GLU A 46 23.14 5.21 6.12
C GLU A 46 21.83 5.97 5.87
N LEU A 47 21.84 6.88 4.90
CA LEU A 47 20.63 7.57 4.43
C LEU A 47 20.11 6.90 3.15
N LEU A 48 19.14 6.00 3.33
CA LEU A 48 18.48 5.32 2.21
C LEU A 48 17.09 5.93 1.94
N PRO A 49 16.66 6.02 0.66
CA PRO A 49 15.35 6.55 0.29
C PRO A 49 14.20 5.85 1.02
N LYS A 50 14.31 4.54 1.24
CA LYS A 50 13.32 3.72 1.96
C LYS A 50 12.90 4.29 3.32
N TYR A 51 13.78 5.03 4.01
CA TYR A 51 13.47 5.62 5.31
C TYR A 51 12.60 6.87 5.21
N LEU A 52 12.71 7.63 4.12
CA LEU A 52 12.14 8.96 3.98
C LEU A 52 10.99 9.05 2.95
N GLU A 53 10.96 8.16 1.96
CA GLU A 53 9.94 8.15 0.90
C GLU A 53 8.51 8.09 1.47
N ASP A 54 7.58 8.89 0.93
CA ASP A 54 6.20 8.80 1.37
C ASP A 54 5.62 7.41 1.06
N ALA A 55 5.01 6.80 2.07
CA ALA A 55 4.31 5.54 1.84
C ALA A 55 3.17 5.78 0.83
N PRO A 56 2.83 4.78 0.01
CA PRO A 56 1.66 4.87 -0.85
C PRO A 56 0.46 5.31 -0.02
N ARG A 57 -0.24 6.34 -0.50
CA ARG A 57 -1.43 6.84 0.20
C ARG A 57 -2.41 5.69 0.39
N THR A 58 -2.69 5.36 1.64
CA THR A 58 -3.73 4.39 2.00
C THR A 58 -5.08 5.04 1.71
N GLY A 59 -5.53 4.92 0.47
CA GLY A 59 -6.90 5.27 0.10
C GLY A 59 -7.89 4.35 0.78
N ARG A 60 -9.18 4.74 0.74
CA ARG A 60 -10.25 3.83 1.18
C ARG A 60 -10.21 2.56 0.33
N PRO A 61 -10.16 1.35 0.94
CA PRO A 61 -10.15 0.11 0.18
C PRO A 61 -11.37 0.04 -0.73
N ARG A 62 -11.16 -0.28 -2.00
CA ARG A 62 -12.24 -0.35 -2.98
C ARG A 62 -13.09 -1.60 -2.71
N LYS A 63 -14.39 -1.53 -2.98
CA LYS A 63 -15.32 -2.71 -2.89
C LYS A 63 -14.78 -3.94 -3.65
N GLN A 64 -13.98 -3.71 -4.69
CA GLN A 64 -13.35 -4.72 -5.54
C GLN A 64 -12.24 -5.51 -4.83
N GLU A 65 -11.48 -4.89 -3.92
CA GLU A 65 -10.35 -5.55 -3.24
C GLU A 65 -10.83 -6.72 -2.36
N ARG A 66 -12.00 -6.60 -1.75
CA ARG A 66 -12.61 -7.65 -0.93
C ARG A 66 -13.04 -8.89 -1.70
N ILE A 67 -13.30 -8.74 -3.00
CA ILE A 67 -13.93 -9.78 -3.85
C ILE A 67 -12.92 -10.31 -4.87
N GLN A 68 -11.76 -9.66 -4.96
CA GLN A 68 -10.72 -9.96 -5.93
C GLN A 68 -10.23 -11.41 -5.82
N GLU A 69 -9.93 -11.86 -4.61
CA GLU A 69 -9.45 -13.23 -4.38
C GLU A 69 -10.50 -14.28 -4.78
N GLU A 70 -11.76 -14.08 -4.41
CA GLU A 70 -12.84 -15.01 -4.74
C GLU A 70 -13.08 -15.12 -6.26
N ILE A 71 -13.07 -13.99 -6.97
CA ILE A 71 -13.20 -13.97 -8.43
C ILE A 71 -12.05 -14.76 -9.08
N ILE A 72 -10.81 -14.52 -8.63
CA ILE A 72 -9.63 -15.21 -9.16
C ILE A 72 -9.72 -16.72 -8.87
N GLN A 73 -10.16 -17.12 -7.68
CA GLN A 73 -10.30 -18.53 -7.32
C GLN A 73 -11.34 -19.25 -8.19
N LYS A 74 -12.47 -18.60 -8.49
CA LYS A 74 -13.51 -19.17 -9.37
C LYS A 74 -13.00 -19.40 -10.79
N VAL A 75 -12.28 -18.43 -11.35
CA VAL A 75 -11.69 -18.57 -12.70
C VAL A 75 -10.62 -19.66 -12.70
N ARG A 76 -9.79 -19.75 -11.66
CA ARG A 76 -8.77 -20.81 -11.54
C ARG A 76 -9.38 -22.21 -11.43
N ARG A 77 -10.49 -22.37 -10.69
CA ARG A 77 -11.17 -23.66 -10.54
C ARG A 77 -11.81 -24.16 -11.84
N ASN A 78 -12.22 -23.24 -12.71
CA ASN A 78 -12.90 -23.58 -13.97
C ASN A 78 -11.97 -23.66 -15.19
N ARG A 79 -10.64 -23.81 -15.00
CA ARG A 79 -9.63 -23.81 -16.07
C ARG A 79 -9.84 -24.86 -17.17
N TYR A 80 -10.45 -26.00 -16.84
CA TYR A 80 -10.67 -27.12 -17.77
C TYR A 80 -12.12 -27.21 -18.28
N GLY A 81 -12.99 -26.31 -17.83
CA GLY A 81 -14.40 -26.27 -18.23
C GLY A 81 -14.67 -25.25 -19.33
N ARG A 82 -15.94 -25.17 -19.75
CA ARG A 82 -16.41 -24.06 -20.61
C ARG A 82 -16.12 -22.73 -19.93
N GLU A 83 -15.56 -21.79 -20.69
CA GLU A 83 -15.29 -20.43 -20.23
C GLU A 83 -16.60 -19.79 -19.74
N LYS A 84 -16.58 -19.27 -18.50
CA LYS A 84 -17.71 -18.57 -17.89
C LYS A 84 -17.61 -17.09 -18.21
N SER A 85 -18.73 -16.51 -18.62
CA SER A 85 -18.82 -15.07 -18.84
C SER A 85 -18.62 -14.30 -17.53
N CYS A 86 -18.20 -13.04 -17.62
CA CYS A 86 -18.29 -12.10 -16.50
C CYS A 86 -19.69 -12.06 -15.86
N ALA A 87 -20.75 -12.24 -16.66
CA ALA A 87 -22.12 -12.31 -16.16
C ALA A 87 -22.38 -13.55 -15.29
N ASP A 88 -21.88 -14.71 -15.72
CA ASP A 88 -22.02 -15.97 -14.98
C ASP A 88 -21.27 -15.89 -13.65
N ILE A 89 -20.04 -15.38 -13.66
CA ILE A 89 -19.22 -15.22 -12.46
C ILE A 89 -19.90 -14.26 -11.47
N ALA A 90 -20.46 -13.14 -11.96
CA ALA A 90 -21.20 -12.19 -11.13
C ALA A 90 -22.47 -12.83 -10.52
N ALA A 91 -23.23 -13.58 -11.31
CA ALA A 91 -24.44 -14.27 -10.84
C ALA A 91 -24.12 -15.26 -9.71
N GLU A 92 -23.06 -16.05 -9.86
CA GLU A 92 -22.66 -16.98 -8.80
C GLU A 92 -22.08 -16.28 -7.55
N LEU A 93 -21.48 -15.09 -7.68
CA LEU A 93 -21.04 -14.29 -6.53
C LEU A 93 -22.23 -13.68 -5.79
N CYS A 94 -23.27 -13.27 -6.52
CA CYS A 94 -24.54 -12.86 -5.93
C CYS A 94 -25.19 -13.99 -5.13
N GLN A 95 -25.13 -15.24 -5.61
CA GLN A 95 -25.60 -16.41 -4.87
C GLN A 95 -24.84 -16.65 -3.55
N LEU A 96 -23.56 -16.26 -3.50
CA LEU A 96 -22.72 -16.31 -2.29
C LEU A 96 -22.92 -15.09 -1.36
N GLY A 97 -23.85 -14.19 -1.69
CA GLY A 97 -24.18 -13.01 -0.89
C GLY A 97 -23.44 -11.72 -1.30
N HIS A 98 -22.59 -11.77 -2.33
CA HIS A 98 -21.87 -10.59 -2.81
C HIS A 98 -22.66 -9.84 -3.88
N GLN A 99 -23.13 -8.63 -3.57
CA GLN A 99 -23.81 -7.78 -4.55
C GLN A 99 -22.81 -7.15 -5.54
N VAL A 100 -22.54 -7.83 -6.65
CA VAL A 100 -21.53 -7.43 -7.65
C VAL A 100 -22.12 -7.45 -9.05
N SER A 101 -21.87 -6.39 -9.83
CA SER A 101 -22.22 -6.38 -11.25
C SER A 101 -21.11 -6.99 -12.12
N PRO A 102 -21.38 -7.33 -13.39
CA PRO A 102 -20.36 -7.93 -14.27
C PRO A 102 -19.13 -7.03 -14.53
N ASN A 103 -19.30 -5.69 -14.48
CA ASN A 103 -18.23 -4.73 -14.79
C ASN A 103 -17.05 -4.77 -13.78
N PRO A 104 -17.28 -4.75 -12.45
CA PRO A 104 -16.25 -5.02 -11.45
C PRO A 104 -15.49 -6.32 -11.67
N VAL A 105 -16.18 -7.40 -12.07
CA VAL A 105 -15.57 -8.70 -12.36
C VAL A 105 -14.60 -8.59 -13.52
N TRP A 106 -15.03 -7.97 -14.63
CA TRP A 106 -14.17 -7.72 -15.78
C TRP A 106 -12.93 -6.88 -15.44
N ARG A 107 -13.10 -5.80 -14.66
CA ARG A 107 -11.97 -4.93 -14.24
C ARG A 107 -10.94 -5.70 -13.42
N ILE A 108 -11.40 -6.51 -12.47
CA ILE A 108 -10.52 -7.33 -11.62
C ILE A 108 -9.77 -8.36 -12.46
N LEU A 109 -10.46 -9.04 -13.38
CA LEU A 109 -9.85 -10.05 -14.23
C LEU A 109 -8.83 -9.45 -15.19
N LYS A 110 -9.14 -8.29 -15.79
CA LYS A 110 -8.19 -7.53 -16.61
C LYS A 110 -6.97 -7.06 -15.81
N ALA A 111 -7.17 -6.53 -14.60
CA ALA A 111 -6.08 -6.12 -13.71
C ALA A 111 -5.20 -7.31 -13.28
N SER A 112 -5.78 -8.51 -13.19
CA SER A 112 -5.08 -9.75 -12.85
C SER A 112 -4.43 -10.45 -14.06
N GLY A 113 -4.47 -9.83 -15.25
CA GLY A 113 -3.81 -10.35 -16.46
C GLY A 113 -4.63 -11.33 -17.30
N TYR A 114 -5.90 -11.58 -16.97
CA TYR A 114 -6.78 -12.42 -17.80
C TYR A 114 -7.20 -11.64 -19.06
N LYS A 115 -6.92 -12.22 -20.24
CA LYS A 115 -7.20 -11.60 -21.55
C LYS A 115 -8.61 -11.88 -22.07
N LYS A 116 -9.26 -12.94 -21.57
CA LYS A 116 -10.60 -13.38 -21.99
C LYS A 116 -11.40 -13.84 -20.77
N THR A 117 -12.63 -13.38 -20.70
CA THR A 117 -13.67 -13.68 -19.72
C THR A 117 -15.03 -13.48 -20.36
#